data_AF-A0A6P0NXY7-F1
#
_entry.id   AF-A0A6P0NXY7-F1
#
_cell.length_a   1.000
_cell.length_b   1.000
_cell.length_c   1.000
_cell.angle_alpha   90.00
_cell.angle_beta   90.00
_cell.angle_gamma   90.00
#
_symmetry.space_group_name_H-M   'P 1'
#
loop_
_entity.id
_entity.type
_entity.pdbx_description
1 polymer ?
#
loop_
_entity_poly.entity_id
_entity_poly.type
_entity_poly.pdbx_seq_one_letter_code
_entity_poly.pdbx_strand_id
1 'polypeptide(L)' 'MKVDRYFPSSKRCSNCGHVVEKLPLSIREWNCPECGSHHDRDINASINILRMGTRGVQ' A
#
# COMPACT_ATOMS: atom_id res chain seq x y z
N MET A 1 -11.54 16.86 1.06
CA MET A 1 -10.71 15.80 0.46
C MET A 1 -11.51 14.52 0.42
N LYS A 2 -11.96 14.08 -0.76
CA LYS A 2 -12.53 12.74 -0.93
C LYS A 2 -11.35 11.82 -1.23
N VAL A 3 -10.88 11.04 -0.25
CA VAL A 3 -10.03 9.90 -0.57
C VAL A 3 -10.92 8.92 -1.33
N ASP A 4 -10.51 8.52 -2.53
CA ASP A 4 -11.22 7.51 -3.28
C ASP A 4 -11.40 6.27 -2.40
N ARG A 5 -12.66 5.83 -2.22
CA ARG A 5 -13.03 4.69 -1.37
C ARG A 5 -12.33 3.38 -1.73
N TYR A 6 -11.69 3.34 -2.89
CA TYR A 6 -11.00 2.20 -3.47
C TYR A 6 -9.47 2.34 -3.53
N PHE A 7 -8.87 3.30 -2.81
CA PHE A 7 -7.41 3.40 -2.79
C PHE A 7 -6.79 2.11 -2.22
N PRO A 8 -6.00 1.36 -3.00
CA PRO A 8 -5.50 0.04 -2.62
C PRO A 8 -4.29 0.17 -1.67
N SER A 9 -4.44 0.88 -0.55
CA SER A 9 -3.36 1.18 0.41
C SER A 9 -2.68 -0.08 0.94
N SER A 10 -3.44 -1.14 1.18
CA SER A 10 -2.94 -2.43 1.69
C SER A 10 -2.26 -3.29 0.63
N LYS A 11 -2.62 -3.12 -0.65
CA LYS A 11 -2.07 -3.90 -1.78
C LYS A 11 -0.96 -3.17 -2.53
N ARG A 12 -0.81 -1.87 -2.30
CA ARG A 12 0.25 -1.06 -2.92
C ARG A 12 1.53 -1.19 -2.12
N CYS A 13 2.62 -1.62 -2.73
CA CYS A 13 3.95 -1.56 -2.18
C CYS A 13 4.26 -0.10 -1.80
N SER A 14 4.51 0.15 -0.51
CA SER A 14 4.96 1.46 -0.05
C SER A 14 6.40 1.78 -0.47
N ASN A 15 7.19 0.81 -0.94
CA ASN A 15 8.55 1.07 -1.42
C ASN A 15 8.54 1.55 -2.88
N CYS A 16 8.14 0.70 -3.82
CA CYS A 16 8.18 0.98 -5.26
C CYS A 16 6.85 1.48 -5.85
N GLY A 17 5.71 1.32 -5.16
CA GLY A 17 4.40 1.72 -5.65
C GLY A 17 3.63 0.64 -6.42
N HIS A 18 4.21 -0.55 -6.61
CA HIS A 18 3.56 -1.70 -7.26
C HIS A 18 2.25 -2.09 -6.56
N VAL A 19 1.15 -2.27 -7.29
CA VAL A 19 -0.13 -2.72 -6.73
C VAL A 19 -0.31 -4.21 -7.00
N VAL A 20 -0.34 -5.01 -5.94
CA VAL A 20 -0.60 -6.45 -6.03
C VAL A 20 -2.08 -6.67 -6.36
N GLU A 21 -2.37 -7.39 -7.45
CA GLU A 21 -3.75 -7.68 -7.87
C GLU A 21 -4.48 -8.58 -6.85
N LYS A 22 -3.81 -9.65 -6.42
CA LYS A 22 -4.34 -10.66 -5.50
C LYS A 22 -3.55 -10.72 -4.20
N LEU A 23 -4.03 -10.01 -3.18
CA LEU A 23 -3.57 -10.14 -1.80
C LEU A 23 -4.74 -10.61 -0.92
N PRO A 24 -4.84 -11.93 -0.61
CA PRO A 24 -5.92 -12.48 0.20
C PRO A 24 -5.92 -11.91 1.60
N LEU A 25 -7.08 -11.64 2.22
CA LEU A 25 -7.16 -11.03 3.55
C LEU A 25 -6.47 -11.82 4.68
N SER A 26 -6.13 -13.09 4.47
CA SER A 26 -5.35 -13.90 5.42
C SER A 26 -3.85 -13.57 5.46
N ILE A 27 -3.30 -12.93 4.42
CA ILE A 27 -1.86 -12.69 4.28
C ILE A 27 -1.43 -11.40 5.02
N ARG A 28 -1.03 -11.52 6.29
CA ARG A 28 -0.51 -10.39 7.09
C ARG A 28 0.77 -9.81 6.51
N GLU A 29 1.67 -10.68 6.07
CA GLU A 29 3.01 -10.32 5.60
C GLU A 29 3.21 -10.82 4.17
N TRP A 30 3.80 -9.99 3.32
CA TRP A 30 4.07 -10.32 1.92
C TRP A 30 5.34 -9.64 1.42
N ASN A 31 5.98 -10.26 0.43
CA ASN A 31 7.12 -9.66 -0.27
C ASN A 31 6.66 -9.07 -1.59
N CYS A 32 7.15 -7.87 -1.92
CA CYS A 32 6.81 -7.23 -3.17
C CYS A 32 7.39 -8.03 -4.35
N PRO A 33 6.57 -8.45 -5.34
CA PRO A 33 7.07 -9.20 -6.50
C PRO A 33 7.91 -8.33 -7.44
N GLU A 34 7.81 -7.01 -7.35
CA GLU A 34 8.56 -6.07 -8.20
C GLU A 34 9.91 -5.67 -7.61
N CYS A 35 9.96 -5.32 -6.31
CA CYS A 35 11.18 -4.82 -5.66
C CYS A 35 11.73 -5.72 -4.55
N GLY A 36 11.06 -6.82 -4.22
CA GLY A 36 11.49 -7.75 -3.16
C GLY A 36 11.33 -7.23 -1.72
N SER A 37 10.78 -6.03 -1.51
CA SER A 37 10.59 -5.48 -0.16
C SER A 37 9.58 -6.29 0.65
N HIS A 38 9.94 -6.59 1.90
CA HIS A 38 9.03 -7.21 2.86
C HIS A 38 8.04 -6.18 3.43
N HIS A 39 6.77 -6.56 3.49
CA HIS A 39 5.68 -5.70 3.95
C HIS A 39 4.77 -6.43 4.93
N ASP A 40 4.57 -5.83 6.11
CA ASP A 40 3.37 -6.05 6.91
C ASP A 40 2.22 -5.21 6.33
N ARG A 41 1.05 -5.80 6.18
CA ARG A 41 -0.11 -5.17 5.54
C ARG A 41 -0.57 -3.91 6.25
N ASP A 42 -0.66 -3.94 7.58
CA ASP A 42 -1.23 -2.86 8.38
C ASP A 42 -0.26 -1.66 8.41
N ILE A 43 1.03 -1.94 8.57
CA ILE A 43 2.11 -0.94 8.46
C ILE A 43 2.16 -0.35 7.04
N ASN A 44 2.14 -1.20 6.01
CA ASN A 44 2.20 -0.76 4.62
C ASN A 44 0.99 0.10 4.24
N ALA A 45 -0.22 -0.25 4.70
CA ALA A 45 -1.41 0.54 4.50
C ALA A 45 -1.27 1.93 5.15
N SER A 46 -0.77 1.98 6.39
CA SER A 46 -0.54 3.23 7.13
C SER A 46 0.45 4.15 6.42
N ILE A 47 1.57 3.60 5.91
CA ILE A 47 2.57 4.35 5.13
C ILE A 47 1.95 4.89 3.84
N ASN A 48 1.17 4.08 3.13
CA ASN A 48 0.52 4.51 1.89
C ASN A 48 -0.52 5.60 2.14
N ILE A 49 -1.30 5.51 3.22
CA ILE A 49 -2.26 6.53 3.64
C ILE A 49 -1.52 7.84 3.98
N LEU A 50 -0.43 7.77 4.76
CA LEU A 50 0.40 8.93 5.09
C LEU A 50 0.91 9.61 3.80
N ARG A 51 1.50 8.83 2.88
CA ARG A 51 2.01 9.33 1.60
C ARG A 51 0.91 9.93 0.71
N MET A 52 -0.32 9.43 0.79
CA MET A 52 -1.46 10.03 0.08
C MET A 52 -1.90 11.34 0.74
N GLY A 53 -1.94 11.40 2.07
CA GLY A 53 -2.24 12.61 2.82
C GLY A 53 -1.22 13.73 2.60
N THR A 54 0.07 13.40 2.48
CA THR A 54 1.12 14.37 2.15
C THR A 54 1.15 14.78 0.67
N ARG A 55 0.53 14.00 -0.22
CA ARG A 55 0.43 14.33 -1.66
C ARG A 55 -0.69 15.32 -1.98
N GLY A 56 -1.44 15.80 -0.99
CA GLY A 56 -2.39 16.91 -1.11
C GLY A 56 -1.75 18.31 -1.04
N VAL A 57 -0.42 18.40 -1.08
CA VAL A 57 0.33 19.66 -1.19
C VAL A 57 1.22 19.63 -2.45
N GLN A 58 0.58 19.68 -3.61
CA GLN A 58 1.15 20.27 -4.81
C GLN A 58 0.03 20.83 -5.67
#